data_AF-A0A5S9MBA2-F1
#
_entry.id   AF-A0A5S9MBA2-F1
#
_cell.length_a   1.000
_cell.length_b   1.000
_cell.length_c   1.000
_cell.angle_alpha   90.00
_cell.angle_beta   90.00
_cell.angle_gamma   90.00
#
_symmetry.space_group_name_H-M   'P 1'
#
loop_
_entity.id
_entity.type
_entity.pdbx_description
1 polymer ?
#
loop_
_entity_poly.entity_id
_entity_poly.type
_entity_poly.pdbx_seq_one_letter_code
_entity_poly.pdbx_strand_id
1 'polypeptide(L)'
;MWNTSGLFFEEPKSLPLSGKKVVVTAGPTREVIDPVRFFTNRSSGKMGYAIAEAAQQMGADVTLISGPVSLTEPDHVHVVHVESAEEMYQAALDVYGEADLVIKSAAVADYTPVTTYAHKMKKQAGALDIEFTRTKDILKELGKRKEHQVLVGFAAETQDVEYYAKKKIESSI
;
A
#
# COMPACT_ATOMS: atom_id res chain seq x y z
N MET A 1 31.65 14.34 53.35
CA MET A 1 31.68 13.67 52.04
C MET A 1 30.26 13.24 51.73
N TRP A 2 29.60 13.96 50.82
CA TRP A 2 28.26 13.59 50.37
C TRP A 2 28.41 12.48 49.32
N ASN A 3 27.79 11.33 49.59
CA ASN A 3 27.73 10.21 48.67
C ASN A 3 26.60 10.46 47.67
N THR A 4 26.94 10.97 46.48
CA THR A 4 26.01 11.06 45.34
C THR A 4 26.16 9.81 44.48
N SER A 5 25.70 8.67 44.98
CA SER A 5 25.60 7.43 44.21
C SER A 5 24.21 7.32 43.57
N GLY A 6 24.16 7.48 42.24
CA GLY A 6 23.11 6.89 41.40
C GLY A 6 22.17 7.86 40.69
N LEU A 7 22.69 8.75 39.83
CA LEU A 7 21.91 9.20 38.67
C LEU A 7 21.80 8.01 37.71
N PHE A 8 20.72 7.24 37.82
CA PHE A 8 20.33 6.27 36.80
C PHE A 8 19.93 7.07 35.55
N PHE A 9 20.88 7.24 34.63
CA PHE A 9 20.53 7.50 33.25
C PHE A 9 19.92 6.21 32.71
N GLU A 10 18.58 6.16 32.65
CA GLU A 10 17.91 5.17 31.80
C GLU A 10 18.43 5.41 30.38
N GLU A 11 19.09 4.42 29.78
CA GLU A 11 19.40 4.50 28.35
C GLU A 11 18.09 4.75 27.60
N PRO A 12 18.04 5.73 26.68
CA PRO A 12 16.82 5.99 25.93
C PRO A 12 16.42 4.70 25.22
N LYS A 13 15.31 4.11 25.67
CA LYS A 13 14.81 2.85 25.13
C LYS A 13 14.51 3.08 23.66
N SER A 14 15.30 2.48 22.77
CA SER A 14 15.11 2.58 21.33
C SER A 14 13.68 2.19 20.99
N LEU A 15 12.98 3.01 20.20
CA LEU A 15 11.61 2.71 19.79
C LEU A 15 11.58 1.38 19.01
N PRO A 16 10.47 0.61 19.05
CA PRO A 16 10.43 -0.78 18.57
C PRO A 16 10.83 -0.99 17.11
N LEU A 17 10.66 0.01 16.24
CA LEU A 17 11.00 -0.05 14.82
C LEU A 17 12.19 0.86 14.46
N SER A 18 12.97 1.30 15.45
CA SER A 18 14.16 2.12 15.21
C SER A 18 15.11 1.44 14.22
N GLY A 19 15.46 2.17 13.16
CA GLY A 19 16.35 1.68 12.10
C GLY A 19 15.71 0.69 11.12
N LYS A 20 14.38 0.52 11.16
CA LYS A 20 13.64 -0.31 10.21
C LYS A 20 13.02 0.51 9.09
N LYS A 21 13.11 -0.02 7.86
CA LYS A 21 12.45 0.54 6.68
C LYS A 21 11.08 -0.12 6.49
N VAL A 22 10.01 0.66 6.58
CA VAL A 22 8.63 0.18 6.49
C VAL A 22 7.96 0.78 5.26
N VAL A 23 7.44 -0.08 4.39
CA VAL A 23 6.67 0.32 3.21
C VAL A 23 5.20 0.04 3.44
N VAL A 24 4.34 1.03 3.25
CA VAL A 24 2.89 0.88 3.37
C VAL A 24 2.24 1.29 2.05
N THR A 25 1.41 0.44 1.46
CA THR A 25 0.53 0.87 0.35
C THR A 25 -0.84 1.23 0.91
N ALA A 26 -1.41 2.37 0.53
CA ALA A 26 -2.74 2.81 0.99
C ALA A 26 -3.59 3.39 -0.16
N GLY A 27 -4.89 3.57 0.11
CA GLY A 27 -5.84 4.14 -0.85
C GLY A 27 -6.32 3.15 -1.93
N PRO A 28 -7.25 3.57 -2.80
CA PRO A 28 -7.64 2.83 -3.99
C PRO A 28 -6.68 3.13 -5.15
N THR A 29 -6.65 2.28 -6.19
CA THR A 29 -6.14 2.71 -7.50
C THR A 29 -7.28 3.14 -8.42
N ARG A 30 -6.99 3.96 -9.43
CA ARG A 30 -7.94 4.44 -10.44
C ARG A 30 -7.43 4.06 -11.82
N GLU A 31 -8.11 3.10 -12.44
CA GLU A 31 -7.78 2.66 -13.79
C GLU A 31 -8.54 3.50 -14.80
N VAL A 32 -7.84 4.45 -15.40
CA VAL A 32 -8.42 5.50 -16.26
C VAL A 32 -8.99 4.89 -17.55
N ILE A 33 -10.23 5.23 -17.86
CA ILE A 33 -10.89 4.90 -19.14
C ILE A 33 -10.77 6.10 -20.08
N ASP A 34 -11.13 7.28 -19.59
CA ASP A 34 -11.03 8.56 -20.28
C ASP A 34 -10.77 9.67 -19.24
N PRO A 35 -10.53 10.95 -19.61
CA PRO A 35 -10.16 12.00 -18.65
C PRO A 35 -11.19 12.30 -17.55
N VAL A 36 -12.39 11.71 -17.61
CA VAL A 36 -13.45 11.93 -16.62
C VAL A 36 -14.01 10.62 -16.03
N ARG A 37 -13.56 9.45 -16.49
CA ARG A 37 -14.03 8.14 -16.05
C ARG A 37 -12.86 7.23 -15.71
N PHE A 38 -12.98 6.54 -14.59
CA PHE A 38 -12.03 5.52 -14.15
C PHE A 38 -12.77 4.39 -13.44
N PHE A 39 -12.16 3.21 -13.42
CA PHE A 39 -12.57 2.08 -12.59
C PHE A 39 -11.78 2.11 -11.28
N THR A 40 -12.45 1.93 -10.14
CA THR A 40 -11.81 2.00 -8.82
C THR A 40 -12.57 1.21 -7.76
N ASN A 41 -11.87 0.88 -6.69
CA ASN A 41 -12.44 0.25 -5.50
C ASN A 41 -12.83 1.31 -4.45
N ARG A 42 -13.84 1.01 -3.63
CA ARG A 42 -14.27 1.89 -2.53
C ARG A 42 -13.31 1.78 -1.34
N SER A 43 -12.18 2.47 -1.41
CA SER A 43 -11.26 2.60 -0.28
C SER A 43 -11.10 4.05 0.13
N SER A 44 -11.10 4.29 1.44
CA SER A 44 -10.82 5.61 2.01
C SER A 44 -9.32 5.83 2.27
N GLY A 45 -8.49 4.78 2.22
CA GLY A 45 -7.07 4.81 2.58
C GLY A 45 -6.76 4.98 4.08
N LYS A 46 -7.76 5.28 4.92
CA LYS A 46 -7.57 5.61 6.35
C LYS A 46 -6.76 4.58 7.13
N MET A 47 -7.01 3.29 6.89
CA MET A 47 -6.28 2.21 7.57
C MET A 47 -4.78 2.24 7.23
N GLY A 48 -4.42 2.39 5.95
CA GLY A 48 -3.02 2.45 5.54
C GLY A 48 -2.31 3.70 6.06
N TYR A 49 -2.98 4.84 6.07
CA TYR A 49 -2.44 6.08 6.63
C TYR A 49 -2.18 5.95 8.13
N ALA A 50 -3.13 5.39 8.89
CA ALA A 50 -2.95 5.16 10.32
C ALA A 50 -1.82 4.17 10.62
N ILE A 51 -1.64 3.15 9.78
CA ILE A 51 -0.52 2.20 9.91
C ILE A 51 0.82 2.90 9.64
N ALA A 52 0.90 3.73 8.60
CA ALA A 52 2.12 4.48 8.28
C ALA A 52 2.50 5.44 9.41
N GLU A 53 1.53 6.18 9.95
CA GLU A 53 1.71 7.05 11.11
C GLU A 53 2.18 6.27 12.35
N ALA A 54 1.53 5.15 12.67
CA ALA A 54 1.92 4.32 13.82
C ALA A 54 3.34 3.74 13.66
N ALA A 55 3.73 3.30 12.46
CA ALA A 55 5.07 2.81 12.20
C ALA A 55 6.12 3.91 12.38
N GLN A 56 5.84 5.12 11.91
CA GLN A 56 6.70 6.29 12.08
C GLN A 56 6.85 6.65 13.57
N GLN A 57 5.76 6.67 14.33
CA GLN A 57 5.78 6.91 15.77
C GLN A 57 6.55 5.83 16.56
N MET A 58 6.70 4.63 15.99
CA MET A 58 7.54 3.56 16.52
C MET A 58 9.00 3.64 16.06
N GLY A 59 9.40 4.70 15.36
CA GLY A 59 10.78 4.98 14.97
C GLY A 59 11.22 4.40 13.62
N ALA A 60 10.28 3.91 12.79
CA ALA A 60 10.59 3.44 11.45
C ALA A 60 10.88 4.59 10.47
N ASP A 61 11.71 4.31 9.47
CA ASP A 61 11.78 5.06 8.23
C ASP A 61 10.65 4.57 7.30
N VAL A 62 9.62 5.40 7.11
CA VAL A 62 8.37 4.97 6.47
C VAL A 62 8.24 5.56 5.07
N THR A 63 8.00 4.69 4.09
CA THR A 63 7.50 5.06 2.77
C THR A 63 6.03 4.68 2.63
N LEU A 64 5.16 5.66 2.40
CA LEU A 64 3.74 5.49 2.14
C LEU A 64 3.47 5.65 0.64
N ILE A 65 3.16 4.56 -0.05
CA ILE A 65 2.72 4.58 -1.45
C ILE A 65 1.20 4.75 -1.47
N SER A 66 0.75 5.94 -1.84
CA SER A 66 -0.64 6.36 -1.69
C SER A 66 -1.35 6.45 -3.03
N GLY A 67 -2.43 5.68 -3.17
CA GLY A 67 -3.46 5.91 -4.18
C GLY A 67 -4.30 7.16 -3.87
N PRO A 68 -5.12 7.65 -4.81
CA PRO A 68 -5.83 8.92 -4.66
C PRO A 68 -6.84 8.92 -3.50
N VAL A 69 -6.53 9.70 -2.46
CA VAL A 69 -7.37 9.94 -1.27
C VAL A 69 -7.35 11.43 -0.88
N SER A 70 -8.29 11.83 -0.01
CA SER A 70 -8.36 13.19 0.55
C SER A 70 -8.02 13.16 2.04
N LEU A 71 -6.86 12.60 2.37
CA LEU A 71 -6.34 12.52 3.74
C LEU A 71 -5.10 13.40 3.88
N THR A 72 -4.91 13.96 5.07
CA THR A 72 -3.67 14.66 5.41
C THR A 72 -2.53 13.65 5.47
N GLU A 73 -1.39 14.01 4.88
CA GLU A 73 -0.18 13.20 4.94
C GLU A 73 0.36 13.16 6.38
N PRO A 74 0.79 12.00 6.90
CA PRO A 74 1.42 11.93 8.21
C PRO A 74 2.77 12.66 8.22
N ASP A 75 3.07 13.33 9.32
CA ASP A 75 4.37 13.99 9.50
C ASP A 75 5.52 12.98 9.46
N HIS A 76 6.65 13.39 8.88
CA HIS A 76 7.87 12.58 8.82
C HIS A 76 7.73 11.22 8.13
N VAL A 77 6.74 11.05 7.26
CA VAL A 77 6.58 9.90 6.36
C VAL A 77 6.90 10.34 4.93
N HIS A 78 7.68 9.54 4.20
CA HIS A 78 7.91 9.78 2.77
C HIS A 78 6.70 9.29 1.96
N VAL A 79 5.95 10.20 1.35
CA VAL A 79 4.73 9.86 0.59
C VAL A 79 5.03 9.83 -0.91
N VAL A 80 4.71 8.71 -1.55
CA VAL A 80 4.78 8.52 -3.01
C VAL A 80 3.35 8.43 -3.54
N HIS A 81 2.94 9.42 -4.33
CA HIS A 81 1.61 9.44 -4.94
C HIS A 81 1.58 8.62 -6.22
N VAL A 82 0.57 7.76 -6.33
CA VAL A 82 0.30 6.94 -7.51
C VAL A 82 -1.18 7.00 -7.84
N GLU A 83 -1.54 6.82 -9.10
CA GLU A 83 -2.93 6.78 -9.54
C GLU A 83 -3.35 5.34 -9.91
N SER A 84 -2.54 4.63 -10.68
CA SER A 84 -2.88 3.30 -11.21
C SER A 84 -2.28 2.12 -10.45
N ALA A 85 -2.82 0.92 -10.68
CA ALA A 85 -2.24 -0.33 -10.18
C ALA A 85 -0.82 -0.58 -10.72
N GLU A 86 -0.52 -0.17 -11.96
CA GLU A 86 0.81 -0.29 -12.53
C GLU A 86 1.81 0.66 -11.86
N GLU A 87 1.42 1.92 -11.63
CA GLU A 87 2.28 2.87 -10.91
C GLU A 87 2.54 2.42 -9.47
N MET A 88 1.52 1.92 -8.77
CA MET A 88 1.68 1.36 -7.44
C MET A 88 2.59 0.11 -7.45
N TYR A 89 2.50 -0.71 -8.49
CA TYR A 89 3.37 -1.88 -8.67
C TYR A 89 4.84 -1.46 -8.83
N GLN A 90 5.12 -0.49 -9.69
CA GLN A 90 6.49 0.01 -9.90
C GLN A 90 7.04 0.66 -8.62
N ALA A 91 6.28 1.59 -8.01
CA ALA A 91 6.69 2.25 -6.78
C ALA A 91 6.98 1.25 -5.65
N ALA A 92 6.17 0.18 -5.54
CA ALA A 92 6.41 -0.86 -4.54
C ALA A 92 7.70 -1.65 -4.81
N LEU A 93 7.99 -1.96 -6.07
CA LEU A 93 9.22 -2.67 -6.45
C LEU A 93 10.47 -1.82 -6.25
N ASP A 94 10.40 -0.53 -6.55
CA ASP A 94 11.55 0.39 -6.47
C ASP A 94 12.11 0.48 -5.05
N VAL A 95 11.26 0.39 -4.04
CA VAL A 95 11.66 0.46 -2.62
C VAL A 95 11.77 -0.91 -1.95
N TYR A 96 11.38 -1.99 -2.63
CA TYR A 96 11.21 -3.31 -2.00
C TYR A 96 12.53 -3.90 -1.47
N GLY A 97 13.61 -3.76 -2.23
CA GLY A 97 14.90 -4.37 -1.92
C GLY A 97 15.47 -3.89 -0.58
N GLU A 98 15.15 -2.67 -0.18
CA GLU A 98 15.66 -2.06 1.06
C GLU A 98 14.67 -2.15 2.24
N ALA A 99 13.43 -2.57 2.00
CA ALA A 99 12.41 -2.63 3.05
C ALA A 99 12.71 -3.76 4.04
N ASP A 100 12.41 -3.56 5.33
CA ASP A 100 12.34 -4.66 6.31
C ASP A 100 10.91 -5.23 6.38
N LEU A 101 9.90 -4.38 6.21
CA LEU A 101 8.48 -4.71 6.37
C LEU A 101 7.66 -4.02 5.28
N VAL A 102 6.78 -4.77 4.62
CA VAL A 102 5.83 -4.25 3.64
C VAL A 102 4.40 -4.58 4.04
N ILE A 103 3.59 -3.55 4.19
CA ILE A 103 2.19 -3.65 4.57
C ILE A 103 1.30 -3.23 3.41
N LYS A 104 0.69 -4.22 2.76
CA LYS A 104 -0.18 -4.02 1.60
C LYS A 104 -1.64 -3.82 1.99
N SER A 105 -1.97 -2.59 2.38
CA SER A 105 -3.33 -2.19 2.77
C SER A 105 -4.15 -1.47 1.66
N ALA A 106 -3.56 -1.22 0.50
CA ALA A 106 -4.23 -0.55 -0.61
C ALA A 106 -5.29 -1.46 -1.27
N ALA A 107 -6.37 -0.85 -1.75
CA ALA A 107 -7.40 -1.51 -2.53
C ALA A 107 -7.08 -1.42 -4.02
N VAL A 108 -6.06 -2.17 -4.43
CA VAL A 108 -5.58 -2.24 -5.83
C VAL A 108 -6.66 -2.87 -6.72
N ALA A 109 -6.92 -2.28 -7.89
CA ALA A 109 -7.83 -2.87 -8.87
C ALA A 109 -7.21 -4.14 -9.48
N ASP A 110 -7.98 -5.22 -9.57
CA ASP A 110 -7.54 -6.49 -10.19
C ASP A 110 -7.52 -6.42 -11.73
N TYR A 111 -8.17 -5.41 -12.30
CA TYR A 111 -8.35 -5.24 -13.73
C TYR A 111 -8.18 -3.78 -14.15
N THR A 112 -7.62 -3.57 -15.34
CA THR A 112 -7.42 -2.26 -15.97
C THR A 112 -7.97 -2.27 -17.41
N PRO A 113 -8.50 -1.15 -17.95
CA PRO A 113 -9.02 -1.11 -19.32
C PRO A 113 -7.97 -1.47 -20.35
N VAL A 114 -8.34 -2.26 -21.36
CA VAL A 114 -7.46 -2.59 -22.49
C VAL A 114 -7.17 -1.36 -23.35
N THR A 115 -8.15 -0.45 -23.46
CA THR A 115 -8.03 0.78 -24.24
C THR A 115 -8.41 1.98 -23.38
N THR A 116 -7.55 3.00 -23.39
CA THR A 116 -7.78 4.30 -22.77
C THR A 116 -7.95 5.38 -23.83
N TYR A 117 -8.79 6.38 -23.58
CA TYR A 117 -9.09 7.44 -24.52
C TYR A 117 -8.53 8.78 -24.05
N ALA A 118 -7.82 9.51 -24.92
CA ALA A 118 -7.28 10.85 -24.60
C ALA A 118 -8.37 11.92 -24.44
N HIS A 119 -9.58 11.64 -24.92
CA HIS A 119 -10.72 12.55 -24.84
C HIS A 119 -11.93 11.82 -24.25
N LYS A 120 -12.79 12.58 -23.56
CA LYS A 120 -14.04 12.06 -23.00
C LYS A 120 -14.84 11.33 -24.09
N MET A 121 -15.16 10.06 -23.86
CA MET A 121 -15.95 9.29 -24.82
C MET A 121 -17.32 9.95 -24.99
N LYS A 122 -17.68 10.23 -26.25
CA LYS A 122 -18.99 10.77 -26.61
C LYS A 122 -20.08 9.76 -26.28
N LYS A 123 -21.27 10.25 -25.96
CA LYS A 123 -22.45 9.39 -25.77
C LYS A 123 -22.74 8.66 -27.08
N GLN A 124 -22.86 7.34 -27.01
CA GLN A 124 -23.29 6.49 -28.12
C GLN A 124 -24.70 5.96 -27.85
N ALA A 125 -25.41 5.53 -28.90
CA ALA A 125 -26.67 4.82 -28.75
C ALA A 125 -26.38 3.36 -28.34
N GLY A 126 -27.10 2.84 -27.34
CA GLY A 126 -26.92 1.48 -26.83
C GLY A 126 -26.08 1.41 -25.55
N ALA A 127 -25.57 0.21 -25.26
CA ALA A 127 -24.70 -0.05 -24.10
C ALA A 127 -23.28 0.49 -24.33
N LEU A 128 -22.57 0.77 -23.24
CA LEU A 128 -21.14 1.06 -23.24
C LEU A 128 -20.41 -0.18 -22.76
N ASP A 129 -19.67 -0.82 -23.65
CA ASP A 129 -18.82 -1.97 -23.33
C ASP A 129 -17.37 -1.50 -23.23
N ILE A 130 -16.70 -1.90 -22.14
CA ILE A 130 -15.28 -1.62 -21.90
C ILE A 130 -14.61 -2.94 -21.59
N GLU A 131 -13.61 -3.29 -22.40
CA GLU A 131 -12.82 -4.50 -22.18
C GLU A 131 -11.73 -4.24 -21.13
N PHE A 132 -11.53 -5.21 -20.24
CA PHE A 132 -10.57 -5.15 -19.15
C PHE A 132 -9.60 -6.33 -19.22
N THR A 133 -8.34 -6.08 -18.85
CA THR A 133 -7.31 -7.10 -18.64
C THR A 133 -6.81 -7.07 -17.21
N ARG A 134 -6.18 -8.16 -16.75
CA ARG A 134 -5.69 -8.27 -15.37
C ARG A 134 -4.51 -7.33 -15.12
N THR A 135 -4.48 -6.74 -13.92
CA THR A 135 -3.32 -6.02 -13.41
C THR A 135 -2.28 -7.01 -12.85
N LYS A 136 -1.08 -6.50 -12.54
CA LYS A 136 -0.03 -7.28 -11.90
C LYS A 136 -0.35 -7.46 -10.41
N ASP A 137 -0.25 -8.69 -9.93
CA ASP A 137 -0.38 -8.98 -8.50
C ASP A 137 0.89 -8.57 -7.75
N ILE A 138 0.83 -7.40 -7.10
CA ILE A 138 1.96 -6.84 -6.34
C ILE A 138 2.38 -7.81 -5.22
N LEU A 139 1.44 -8.36 -4.44
CA LEU A 139 1.81 -9.20 -3.29
C LEU A 139 2.55 -10.46 -3.75
N LYS A 140 2.01 -11.12 -4.78
CA LYS A 140 2.63 -12.31 -5.37
C LYS A 140 4.00 -12.01 -5.96
N GLU A 141 4.18 -10.86 -6.60
CA GLU A 141 5.49 -10.48 -7.14
C GLU A 141 6.51 -10.20 -6.06
N LEU A 142 6.12 -9.48 -4.99
CA LEU A 142 7.00 -9.28 -3.83
C LEU A 142 7.35 -10.62 -3.16
N GLY A 143 6.38 -11.53 -3.01
CA GLY A 143 6.61 -12.88 -2.47
C GLY A 143 7.70 -13.65 -3.22
N LYS A 144 7.71 -13.59 -4.56
CA LYS A 144 8.78 -14.22 -5.37
C LYS A 144 10.16 -13.61 -5.17
N ARG A 145 10.24 -12.33 -4.82
CA ARG A 145 11.49 -11.57 -4.65
C ARG A 145 11.92 -11.48 -3.19
N LYS A 146 11.16 -12.07 -2.28
CA LYS A 146 11.38 -11.98 -0.84
C LYS A 146 12.68 -12.67 -0.47
N GLU A 147 13.57 -11.92 0.16
CA GLU A 147 14.83 -12.43 0.71
C GLU A 147 14.79 -12.44 2.23
N HIS A 148 14.40 -11.31 2.83
CA HIS A 148 14.38 -11.11 4.28
C HIS A 148 13.16 -10.30 4.76
N GLN A 149 12.47 -9.63 3.83
CA GLN A 149 11.35 -8.72 4.10
C GLN A 149 10.21 -9.46 4.79
N VAL A 150 9.50 -8.84 5.72
CA VAL A 150 8.20 -9.33 6.20
C VAL A 150 7.10 -8.77 5.29
N LEU A 151 6.20 -9.63 4.81
CA LEU A 151 5.08 -9.24 3.94
C LEU A 151 3.77 -9.40 4.69
N VAL A 152 2.98 -8.34 4.75
CA VAL A 152 1.63 -8.33 5.36
C VAL A 152 0.62 -7.95 4.28
N GLY A 153 -0.24 -8.88 3.90
CA GLY A 153 -1.34 -8.64 2.97
C GLY A 153 -2.67 -8.49 3.69
N PHE A 154 -3.51 -7.55 3.24
CA PHE A 154 -4.90 -7.46 3.68
C PHE A 154 -5.83 -8.17 2.69
N ALA A 155 -6.91 -8.74 3.19
CA ALA A 155 -8.01 -9.30 2.39
C ALA A 155 -9.33 -8.80 2.99
N ALA A 156 -10.07 -8.02 2.21
CA ALA A 156 -11.42 -7.62 2.58
C ALA A 156 -12.39 -8.59 1.91
N GLU A 157 -12.58 -9.75 2.53
CA GLU A 157 -13.52 -10.76 2.04
C GLU A 157 -14.88 -10.54 2.67
N THR A 158 -15.93 -10.55 1.85
CA THR A 158 -17.32 -10.37 2.33
C THR A 158 -17.97 -11.71 2.70
N GLN A 159 -17.32 -12.83 2.34
CA GLN A 159 -17.81 -14.19 2.56
C GLN A 159 -16.62 -15.11 2.84
N ASP A 160 -16.80 -16.07 3.75
CA ASP A 160 -15.83 -17.14 4.08
C ASP A 160 -14.37 -16.66 4.27
N VAL A 161 -14.22 -15.67 5.16
CA VAL A 161 -12.97 -14.93 5.39
C VAL A 161 -11.79 -15.86 5.73
N GLU A 162 -12.02 -16.92 6.53
CA GLU A 162 -10.96 -17.83 6.96
C GLU A 162 -10.44 -18.68 5.79
N TYR A 163 -11.32 -19.20 4.95
CA TYR A 163 -10.95 -19.99 3.78
C TYR A 163 -10.09 -19.16 2.80
N TYR A 164 -10.55 -17.95 2.45
CA TYR A 164 -9.83 -17.09 1.51
C TYR A 164 -8.53 -16.55 2.10
N ALA A 165 -8.47 -16.27 3.40
CA ALA A 165 -7.23 -15.88 4.07
C ALA A 165 -6.16 -16.98 3.98
N LYS A 166 -6.50 -18.25 4.27
CA LYS A 166 -5.56 -19.38 4.17
C LYS A 166 -5.06 -19.58 2.73
N LYS A 167 -5.98 -19.58 1.78
CA LYS A 167 -5.65 -19.74 0.35
C LYS A 167 -4.75 -18.61 -0.17
N LYS A 168 -4.93 -17.38 0.33
CA LYS A 168 -4.07 -16.24 -0.04
C LYS A 168 -2.65 -16.42 0.47
N ILE A 169 -2.47 -16.90 1.69
CA ILE A 169 -1.14 -17.21 2.25
C ILE A 169 -0.42 -18.23 1.36
N GLU A 170 -1.07 -19.36 1.04
CA GLU A 170 -0.47 -20.43 0.24
C GLU A 170 -0.09 -20.02 -1.19
N SER A 171 -0.78 -19.03 -1.77
CA SER A 171 -0.59 -18.64 -3.17
C SER A 171 0.26 -17.38 -3.37
N SER A 172 0.58 -16.65 -2.30
CA SER A 172 1.12 -15.29 -2.37
C SER A 172 2.36 -15.03 -1.51
N ILE A 173 2.71 -15.94 -0.58
CA ILE A 173 3.83 -15.79 0.37
C ILE A 173 4.74 -17.01 0.29
#